data_AF-A0A067GW99-F1
#
_entry.id   AF-A0A067GW99-F1
#
_cell.length_a   1.000
_cell.length_b   1.000
_cell.length_c   1.000
_cell.angle_alpha   90.00
_cell.angle_beta   90.00
_cell.angle_gamma   90.00
#
_symmetry.space_group_name_H-M   'P 1'
#
loop_
_entity.id
_entity.type
_entity.pdbx_description
1 polymer ?
#
loop_
_entity_poly.entity_id
_entity_poly.type
_entity_poly.pdbx_seq_one_letter_code
_entity_poly.pdbx_strand_id
1 'polypeptide(L)'
;MSINIVVAMAGLEVHHSSHQQFEPMSTSCKADEIFSTPSYSHLADREFLVTEESTNHNGSTELLRKGFMEYGCQHYRRRCRIRAPCCNEIFDCRHCHNEAMNNINVDQKLRHDIPRHEVNQVICSLCGTEQKVQQVCVNCGVCMGEYFCESCKLFDDDTSKKQYHCDGCGICRIGGCDNFFHCNKCRCCYSMLLKNSHPCVEGAMHHDCPVCCEVIHYNFPVAERKIN
;
A
#
# COMPACT_ATOMS: atom_id res chain seq x y z
N MET A 1 -57.81 4.63 37.42
CA MET A 1 -56.72 5.50 37.93
C MET A 1 -55.44 4.75 37.67
N SER A 2 -54.78 5.05 36.55
CA SER A 2 -53.65 4.29 36.04
C SER A 2 -52.35 4.97 36.48
N ILE A 3 -51.49 4.22 37.17
CA ILE A 3 -50.22 4.69 37.73
C ILE A 3 -49.17 4.60 36.62
N ASN A 4 -48.68 5.75 36.16
CA ASN A 4 -47.54 5.86 35.25
C ASN A 4 -46.24 5.78 36.06
N ILE A 5 -45.49 4.69 35.88
CA ILE A 5 -44.13 4.53 36.40
C ILE A 5 -43.17 5.11 35.34
N VAL A 6 -42.54 6.23 35.67
CA VAL A 6 -41.49 6.85 34.86
C VAL A 6 -40.16 6.26 35.31
N VAL A 7 -39.58 5.35 34.53
CA VAL A 7 -38.21 4.86 34.77
C VAL A 7 -37.24 5.80 34.05
N ALA A 8 -36.53 6.62 34.83
CA ALA A 8 -35.42 7.41 34.35
C ALA A 8 -34.23 6.49 34.04
N MET A 9 -33.84 6.40 32.77
CA MET A 9 -32.60 5.74 32.37
C MET A 9 -31.49 6.80 32.33
N ALA A 10 -30.55 6.70 33.26
CA ALA A 10 -29.33 7.50 33.28
C ALA A 10 -28.47 7.21 32.04
N GLY A 11 -28.03 8.27 31.38
CA GLY A 11 -27.08 8.20 30.27
C GLY A 11 -25.72 7.72 30.76
N LEU A 12 -25.16 6.72 30.09
CA LEU A 12 -23.78 6.32 30.22
C LEU A 12 -22.97 7.02 29.11
N GLU A 13 -22.12 7.94 29.52
CA GLU A 13 -21.14 8.61 28.67
C GLU A 13 -20.04 7.61 28.28
N VAL A 14 -19.87 7.39 26.98
CA VAL A 14 -18.81 6.54 26.43
C VAL A 14 -17.52 7.34 26.38
N HIS A 15 -16.64 7.12 27.36
CA HIS A 15 -15.29 7.65 27.38
C HIS A 15 -14.54 7.20 26.11
N HIS A 16 -14.29 8.14 25.21
CA HIS A 16 -13.41 7.95 24.07
C HIS A 16 -11.97 7.85 24.59
N SER A 17 -11.41 6.64 24.55
CA SER A 17 -9.98 6.44 24.80
C SER A 17 -9.19 6.87 23.56
N SER A 18 -8.22 7.73 23.77
CA SER A 18 -7.36 8.35 22.76
C SER A 18 -6.65 7.31 21.90
N HIS A 19 -6.95 7.34 20.60
CA HIS A 19 -6.16 6.65 19.57
C HIS A 19 -4.71 7.17 19.60
N GLN A 20 -3.76 6.33 20.05
CA GLN A 20 -2.35 6.55 19.77
C GLN A 20 -2.14 6.46 18.26
N GLN A 21 -1.73 7.57 17.66
CA GLN A 21 -1.43 7.66 16.24
C GLN A 21 -0.17 6.84 15.94
N PHE A 22 -0.36 5.68 15.31
CA PHE A 22 0.73 4.96 14.64
C PHE A 22 0.91 5.63 13.28
N GLU A 23 2.05 6.31 13.08
CA GLU A 23 2.41 6.89 11.78
C GLU A 23 2.65 5.76 10.78
N PRO A 24 1.85 5.66 9.70
CA PRO A 24 2.06 4.62 8.71
C PRO A 24 3.43 4.77 8.05
N MET A 25 4.22 3.70 8.01
CA MET A 25 5.46 3.65 7.22
C MET A 25 5.12 3.56 5.73
N SER A 26 4.71 4.69 5.16
CA SER A 26 4.61 4.89 3.72
C SER A 26 5.78 5.76 3.25
N THR A 27 6.78 5.16 2.63
CA THR A 27 7.87 5.92 2.00
C THR A 27 7.37 6.45 0.64
N SER A 28 7.01 7.73 0.58
CA SER A 28 6.67 8.43 -0.67
C SER A 28 7.83 9.29 -1.15
N CYS A 29 8.02 9.36 -2.47
CA CYS A 29 8.99 10.26 -3.09
C CYS A 29 8.28 11.38 -3.86
N LYS A 30 8.52 12.62 -3.43
CA LYS A 30 8.03 13.80 -4.15
C LYS A 30 8.89 14.01 -5.40
N ALA A 31 8.28 14.51 -6.48
CA ALA A 31 9.02 15.04 -7.61
C ALA A 31 9.74 16.33 -7.17
N ASP A 32 11.07 16.38 -7.33
CA ASP A 32 11.97 17.44 -6.85
C ASP A 32 11.42 18.88 -7.08
N GLU A 33 11.20 19.64 -6.00
CA GLU A 33 11.39 21.10 -6.02
C GLU A 33 12.83 21.41 -5.59
N ILE A 34 13.42 22.37 -6.29
CA ILE A 34 14.81 22.81 -6.17
C ILE A 34 14.98 23.62 -4.87
N PHE A 35 15.82 23.16 -3.92
CA PHE A 35 16.68 24.07 -3.14
C PHE A 35 17.88 23.36 -2.49
N SER A 36 18.94 24.14 -2.42
CA SER A 36 20.34 23.89 -2.09
C SER A 36 20.63 23.18 -0.77
N THR A 37 21.79 22.52 -0.74
CA THR A 37 22.45 21.87 0.42
C THR A 37 22.71 22.84 1.59
N PRO A 38 23.04 22.33 2.79
CA PRO A 38 24.44 22.03 3.07
C PRO A 38 24.69 20.64 3.68
N SER A 39 25.93 20.20 3.46
CA SER A 39 26.61 19.00 3.94
C SER A 39 26.64 18.82 5.46
N TYR A 40 26.57 17.58 5.95
CA TYR A 40 27.43 17.15 7.06
C TYR A 40 27.73 15.65 7.01
N SER A 41 28.94 15.34 7.48
CA SER A 41 29.74 14.13 7.35
C SER A 41 29.30 12.92 8.18
N HIS A 42 29.67 11.74 7.68
CA HIS A 42 29.86 10.48 8.39
C HIS A 42 30.37 10.62 9.83
N LEU A 43 29.87 9.79 10.74
CA LEU A 43 30.65 8.99 11.70
C LEU A 43 29.77 7.86 12.26
N ALA A 44 30.24 6.63 12.11
CA ALA A 44 29.66 5.41 12.65
C ALA A 44 30.14 5.15 14.08
N ASP A 45 29.44 4.21 14.74
CA ASP A 45 29.77 3.53 15.99
C ASP A 45 29.47 4.27 17.31
N ARG A 46 28.33 3.89 17.93
CA ARG A 46 28.23 3.83 19.39
C ARG A 46 27.23 2.78 19.84
N GLU A 47 27.75 1.67 20.37
CA GLU A 47 27.01 0.75 21.22
C GLU A 47 26.51 1.51 22.46
N PHE A 48 25.21 1.42 22.74
CA PHE A 48 24.62 2.01 23.94
C PHE A 48 23.96 0.91 24.78
N LEU A 49 24.57 0.66 25.94
CA LEU A 49 24.09 -0.22 26.99
C LEU A 49 22.80 0.35 27.59
N VAL A 50 21.70 -0.41 27.50
CA VAL A 50 20.43 -0.05 28.15
C VAL A 50 20.46 -0.59 29.58
N THR A 51 20.42 0.33 30.54
CA THR A 51 20.05 0.03 31.94
C THR A 51 18.53 -0.05 32.02
N GLU A 52 18.04 -1.06 32.74
CA GLU A 52 16.62 -1.36 32.89
C GLU A 52 15.93 -0.31 33.76
N GLU A 53 14.94 0.40 33.20
CA GLU A 53 13.80 0.92 33.96
C GLU A 53 12.50 0.72 33.17
N SER A 54 11.54 0.11 33.85
CA SER A 54 10.36 -0.53 33.31
C SER A 54 9.22 0.47 33.16
N THR A 55 8.75 0.65 31.93
CA THR A 55 7.37 1.08 31.65
C THR A 55 6.72 0.07 30.71
N ASN A 56 5.46 -0.22 30.97
CA ASN A 56 4.68 -1.34 30.44
C ASN A 56 4.32 -1.14 28.95
N HIS A 57 5.33 -1.07 28.08
CA HIS A 57 5.25 -0.68 26.67
C HIS A 57 5.42 -1.85 25.68
N ASN A 58 5.73 -3.06 26.18
CA ASN A 58 6.03 -4.23 25.34
C ASN A 58 4.79 -4.90 24.71
N GLY A 59 3.63 -4.82 25.36
CA GLY A 59 2.41 -5.52 24.90
C GLY A 59 1.79 -4.94 23.62
N SER A 60 1.88 -3.63 23.42
CA SER A 60 1.29 -2.97 22.23
C SER A 60 2.06 -3.29 20.94
N THR A 61 3.38 -3.38 21.02
CA THR A 61 4.25 -3.71 19.88
C THR A 61 4.12 -5.17 19.47
N GLU A 62 3.97 -6.07 20.45
CA GLU A 62 3.75 -7.50 20.20
C GLU A 62 2.40 -7.76 19.51
N LEU A 63 1.35 -7.05 19.94
CA LEU A 63 0.03 -7.16 19.31
C LEU A 63 0.06 -6.71 17.84
N LEU A 64 0.72 -5.59 17.52
CA LEU A 64 0.82 -5.07 16.15
C LEU A 64 1.51 -6.06 15.20
N ARG A 65 2.55 -6.76 15.70
CA ARG A 65 3.39 -7.67 14.91
C ARG A 65 2.88 -9.12 14.92
N LYS A 66 1.76 -9.41 15.56
CA LYS A 66 1.19 -10.76 15.57
C LYS A 66 0.97 -11.25 14.14
N GLY A 67 1.49 -12.44 13.82
CA GLY A 67 1.40 -13.05 12.49
C GLY A 67 2.39 -12.49 11.45
N PHE A 68 3.40 -11.72 11.88
CA PHE A 68 4.36 -11.08 10.96
C PHE A 68 5.05 -12.11 10.06
N MET A 69 5.01 -11.88 8.73
CA MET A 69 5.55 -12.76 7.69
C MET A 69 4.90 -14.16 7.57
N GLU A 70 3.89 -14.48 8.38
CA GLU A 70 3.22 -15.79 8.38
C GLU A 70 2.12 -15.91 7.30
N TYR A 71 1.62 -14.78 6.81
CA TYR A 71 0.48 -14.70 5.88
C TYR A 71 0.84 -14.06 4.54
N GLY A 72 -0.06 -14.22 3.56
CA GLY A 72 0.05 -13.65 2.23
C GLY A 72 0.24 -14.73 1.17
N CYS A 73 0.88 -14.37 0.06
CA CYS A 73 1.10 -15.25 -1.08
C CYS A 73 2.52 -15.10 -1.63
N GLN A 74 2.82 -15.76 -2.74
CA GLN A 74 4.13 -15.66 -3.41
C GLN A 74 4.48 -14.24 -3.86
N HIS A 75 3.48 -13.37 -4.05
CA HIS A 75 3.68 -11.99 -4.51
C HIS A 75 4.02 -11.03 -3.36
N TYR A 76 3.27 -11.12 -2.26
CA TYR A 76 3.34 -10.18 -1.13
C TYR A 76 3.12 -10.93 0.18
N ARG A 77 3.91 -10.59 1.20
CA ARG A 77 3.69 -11.05 2.57
C ARG A 77 2.74 -10.06 3.23
N ARG A 78 1.55 -10.48 3.63
CA ARG A 78 0.51 -9.54 4.12
C ARG A 78 -0.50 -10.25 4.98
N ARG A 79 -0.95 -9.57 6.02
CA ARG A 79 -1.91 -10.09 7.02
C ARG A 79 -3.35 -9.71 6.72
N CYS A 80 -3.66 -9.47 5.45
CA CYS A 80 -5.03 -9.25 4.95
C CYS A 80 -5.23 -9.81 3.54
N ARG A 81 -6.48 -10.04 3.17
CA ARG A 81 -6.95 -10.38 1.81
C ARG A 81 -7.76 -9.22 1.24
N ILE A 82 -7.79 -9.06 -0.07
CA ILE A 82 -8.62 -8.04 -0.74
C ILE A 82 -9.97 -8.63 -1.12
N ARG A 83 -11.01 -7.79 -1.10
CA ARG A 83 -12.24 -8.04 -1.86
C ARG A 83 -12.16 -7.32 -3.19
N ALA A 84 -12.25 -8.08 -4.27
CA ALA A 84 -12.14 -7.55 -5.61
C ALA A 84 -13.42 -6.79 -5.99
N PRO A 85 -13.38 -5.48 -6.32
CA PRO A 85 -14.58 -4.71 -6.63
C PRO A 85 -15.25 -5.14 -7.96
N CYS A 86 -14.52 -5.79 -8.85
CA CYS A 86 -15.01 -6.26 -10.13
C CYS A 86 -15.95 -7.47 -10.02
N CYS A 87 -15.71 -8.38 -9.07
CA CYS A 87 -16.43 -9.65 -8.97
C CYS A 87 -16.86 -10.02 -7.53
N ASN A 88 -16.53 -9.19 -6.54
CA ASN A 88 -16.75 -9.39 -5.10
C ASN A 88 -16.09 -10.63 -4.47
N GLU A 89 -15.23 -11.32 -5.22
CA GLU A 89 -14.45 -12.44 -4.73
C GLU A 89 -13.27 -12.00 -3.85
N ILE A 90 -12.76 -12.92 -3.04
CA ILE A 90 -11.71 -12.66 -2.05
C ILE A 90 -10.41 -13.31 -2.51
N PHE A 91 -9.34 -12.52 -2.57
CA PHE A 91 -8.01 -12.97 -2.96
C PHE A 91 -6.94 -12.46 -2.01
N ASP A 92 -5.80 -13.15 -1.91
CA ASP A 92 -4.66 -12.65 -1.13
C ASP A 92 -4.10 -11.35 -1.70
N CYS A 93 -4.06 -11.19 -3.02
CA CYS A 93 -3.63 -9.96 -3.66
C CYS A 93 -4.17 -9.81 -5.08
N ARG A 94 -3.91 -8.65 -5.70
CA ARG A 94 -4.32 -8.36 -7.07
C ARG A 94 -3.75 -9.32 -8.11
N HIS A 95 -2.52 -9.79 -7.91
CA HIS A 95 -1.86 -10.70 -8.86
C HIS A 95 -2.51 -12.08 -8.79
N CYS A 96 -2.79 -12.58 -7.58
CA CYS A 96 -3.53 -13.84 -7.42
C CYS A 96 -4.92 -13.78 -8.07
N HIS A 97 -5.62 -12.65 -7.94
CA HIS A 97 -6.88 -12.43 -8.65
C HIS A 97 -6.69 -12.49 -10.17
N ASN A 98 -5.77 -11.68 -10.72
CA ASN A 98 -5.58 -11.59 -12.16
C ASN A 98 -5.08 -12.91 -12.76
N GLU A 99 -4.24 -13.67 -12.05
CA GLU A 99 -3.81 -15.00 -12.46
C GLU A 99 -4.97 -15.99 -12.50
N ALA A 100 -5.85 -15.96 -11.50
CA ALA A 100 -7.03 -16.82 -11.46
C ALA A 100 -8.03 -16.46 -12.59
N MET A 101 -8.34 -15.17 -12.74
CA MET A 101 -9.35 -14.69 -13.68
C MET A 101 -8.89 -14.70 -15.14
N ASN A 102 -7.59 -14.61 -15.41
CA ASN A 102 -7.06 -14.69 -16.78
C ASN A 102 -6.50 -16.07 -17.13
N ASN A 103 -6.77 -17.09 -16.32
CA ASN A 103 -6.37 -18.45 -16.63
C ASN A 103 -7.03 -18.94 -17.94
N ILE A 104 -6.33 -19.79 -18.71
CA ILE A 104 -6.83 -20.32 -19.98
C ILE A 104 -8.15 -21.07 -19.83
N ASN A 105 -8.40 -21.68 -18.66
CA ASN A 105 -9.61 -22.44 -18.36
C ASN A 105 -10.83 -21.55 -18.02
N VAL A 106 -10.64 -20.24 -17.87
CA VAL A 106 -11.74 -19.29 -17.63
C VAL A 106 -12.31 -18.84 -18.97
N ASP A 107 -13.65 -18.84 -19.08
CA ASP A 107 -14.38 -18.30 -20.22
C ASP A 107 -13.84 -16.90 -20.54
N GLN A 108 -13.49 -16.65 -21.80
CA GLN A 108 -12.94 -15.39 -22.26
C GLN A 108 -13.80 -14.18 -21.83
N LYS A 109 -15.12 -14.34 -21.72
CA LYS A 109 -16.04 -13.27 -21.28
C LYS A 109 -15.92 -12.92 -19.80
N LEU A 110 -15.38 -13.83 -18.99
CA LEU A 110 -15.17 -13.65 -17.56
C LEU A 110 -13.74 -13.22 -17.22
N ARG A 111 -12.84 -13.14 -18.20
CA ARG A 111 -11.46 -12.70 -17.96
C ARG A 111 -11.42 -11.20 -17.70
N HIS A 112 -10.77 -10.82 -16.61
CA HIS A 112 -10.62 -9.42 -16.23
C HIS A 112 -9.51 -9.23 -15.21
N ASP A 113 -9.00 -8.01 -15.17
CA ASP A 113 -8.08 -7.54 -14.15
C ASP A 113 -8.80 -6.73 -13.10
N ILE A 114 -8.28 -6.77 -11.88
CA ILE A 114 -8.80 -5.93 -10.81
C ILE A 114 -8.44 -4.44 -11.04
N PRO A 115 -9.40 -3.51 -10.91
CA PRO A 115 -9.12 -2.09 -10.92
C PRO A 115 -8.43 -1.69 -9.60
N ARG A 116 -7.10 -1.70 -9.59
CA ARG A 116 -6.27 -1.62 -8.36
C ARG A 116 -6.59 -0.47 -7.41
N HIS A 117 -6.99 0.69 -7.93
CA HIS A 117 -7.27 1.88 -7.11
C HIS A 117 -8.68 1.87 -6.51
N GLU A 118 -9.57 1.03 -7.02
CA GLU A 118 -10.96 0.92 -6.57
C GLU A 118 -11.14 -0.09 -5.43
N VAL A 119 -10.08 -0.84 -5.08
CA VAL A 119 -10.09 -1.72 -3.92
C VAL A 119 -10.31 -0.89 -2.66
N ASN A 120 -11.44 -1.12 -2.00
CA ASN A 120 -11.87 -0.35 -0.83
C ASN A 120 -12.12 -1.20 0.42
N GLN A 121 -12.19 -2.53 0.29
CA GLN A 121 -12.42 -3.49 1.36
C GLN A 121 -11.29 -4.52 1.45
N VAL A 122 -10.91 -4.85 2.68
CA VAL A 122 -9.95 -5.90 3.03
C VAL A 122 -10.49 -6.77 4.16
N ILE A 123 -10.02 -8.01 4.21
CA ILE A 123 -10.36 -8.99 5.24
C ILE A 123 -9.09 -9.32 6.01
N CYS A 124 -9.07 -9.08 7.33
CA CYS A 124 -7.94 -9.44 8.18
C CYS A 124 -7.71 -10.96 8.16
N SER A 125 -6.47 -11.40 7.93
CA SER A 125 -6.15 -12.83 7.87
C SER A 125 -6.09 -13.48 9.26
N LEU A 126 -5.98 -12.69 10.33
CA LEU A 126 -5.86 -13.20 11.69
C LEU A 126 -7.21 -13.37 12.38
N CYS A 127 -8.13 -12.42 12.21
CA CYS A 127 -9.43 -12.44 12.89
C CYS A 127 -10.63 -12.53 11.94
N GLY A 128 -10.41 -12.51 10.62
CA GLY A 128 -11.47 -12.59 9.62
C GLY A 128 -12.35 -11.35 9.49
N THR A 129 -12.04 -10.26 10.20
CA THR A 129 -12.83 -9.01 10.11
C THR A 129 -12.69 -8.38 8.74
N GLU A 130 -13.83 -8.13 8.10
CA GLU A 130 -13.94 -7.32 6.90
C GLU A 130 -14.06 -5.84 7.27
N GLN A 131 -13.28 -5.00 6.60
CA GLN A 131 -13.15 -3.58 6.91
C GLN A 131 -12.69 -2.78 5.69
N LYS A 132 -12.87 -1.45 5.77
CA LYS A 132 -12.26 -0.53 4.80
C LYS A 132 -10.73 -0.69 4.77
N VAL A 133 -10.12 -0.35 3.65
CA VAL A 133 -8.66 -0.33 3.51
C VAL A 133 -8.05 0.63 4.53
N GLN A 134 -7.23 0.08 5.41
CA GLN A 134 -6.40 0.79 6.38
C GLN A 134 -5.27 -0.15 6.83
N GLN A 135 -4.16 0.38 7.33
CA GLN A 135 -3.01 -0.44 7.70
C GLN A 135 -3.29 -1.37 8.88
N VAL A 136 -4.04 -0.92 9.89
CA VAL A 136 -4.27 -1.67 11.14
C VAL A 136 -5.66 -2.29 11.14
N CYS A 137 -5.82 -3.52 11.63
CA CYS A 137 -7.14 -4.12 11.75
C CYS A 137 -8.00 -3.38 12.79
N VAL A 138 -9.25 -3.02 12.44
CA VAL A 138 -10.16 -2.30 13.38
C VAL A 138 -10.54 -3.15 14.60
N ASN A 139 -10.53 -4.46 14.45
CA ASN A 139 -11.04 -5.38 15.47
C ASN A 139 -9.92 -5.93 16.36
N CYS A 140 -8.89 -6.55 15.76
CA CYS A 140 -7.82 -7.17 16.53
C CYS A 140 -6.55 -6.32 16.67
N GLY A 141 -6.51 -5.12 16.10
CA GLY A 141 -5.40 -4.16 16.27
C GLY A 141 -4.08 -4.54 15.61
N VAL A 142 -4.01 -5.65 14.86
CA VAL A 142 -2.77 -6.07 14.18
C VAL A 142 -2.46 -5.13 13.01
N CYS A 143 -1.20 -4.77 12.82
CA CYS A 143 -0.76 -4.12 11.58
C CYS A 143 -0.94 -5.15 10.45
N MET A 144 -1.46 -4.81 9.27
CA MET A 144 -1.75 -5.76 8.19
C MET A 144 -0.67 -5.83 7.11
N GLY A 145 0.33 -4.96 7.20
CA GLY A 145 1.52 -4.90 6.34
C GLY A 145 2.48 -3.86 6.90
N GLU A 146 3.75 -4.21 7.14
CA GLU A 146 4.75 -3.24 7.62
C GLU A 146 4.89 -2.05 6.65
N TYR A 147 4.99 -2.33 5.36
CA TYR A 147 4.80 -1.34 4.31
C TYR A 147 3.32 -1.27 3.93
N PHE A 148 2.76 -0.06 3.98
CA PHE A 148 1.42 0.24 3.51
C PHE A 148 1.44 1.46 2.59
N CYS A 149 0.83 1.34 1.42
CA CYS A 149 0.58 2.48 0.56
C CYS A 149 -0.92 2.62 0.33
N GLU A 150 -1.48 3.71 0.85
CA GLU A 150 -2.90 4.00 0.70
C GLU A 150 -3.28 4.24 -0.77
N SER A 151 -2.48 4.99 -1.53
CA SER A 151 -2.77 5.29 -2.94
C SER A 151 -2.85 4.01 -3.78
N CYS A 152 -1.97 3.04 -3.53
CA CYS A 152 -1.92 1.79 -4.28
C CYS A 152 -2.68 0.63 -3.62
N LYS A 153 -3.21 0.83 -2.40
CA LYS A 153 -3.82 -0.22 -1.57
C LYS A 153 -2.90 -1.44 -1.39
N LEU A 154 -1.58 -1.18 -1.31
CA LEU A 154 -0.53 -2.20 -1.22
C LEU A 154 -0.16 -2.44 0.25
N PHE A 155 -0.07 -3.71 0.62
CA PHE A 155 0.38 -4.19 1.92
C PHE A 155 1.52 -5.17 1.68
N ASP A 156 2.67 -4.98 2.32
CA ASP A 156 3.78 -5.93 2.28
C ASP A 156 4.56 -5.89 3.60
N ASP A 157 4.76 -7.04 4.23
CA ASP A 157 5.59 -7.23 5.41
C ASP A 157 7.07 -7.33 5.05
N ASP A 158 7.36 -7.76 3.82
CA ASP A 158 8.72 -7.89 3.33
C ASP A 158 9.26 -6.54 2.87
N THR A 159 9.69 -5.72 3.82
CA THR A 159 10.28 -4.39 3.58
C THR A 159 11.70 -4.45 3.03
N SER A 160 12.31 -5.65 2.92
CA SER A 160 13.65 -5.82 2.35
C SER A 160 13.72 -5.39 0.88
N LYS A 161 12.58 -5.43 0.17
CA LYS A 161 12.44 -4.94 -1.21
C LYS A 161 12.56 -3.41 -1.32
N LYS A 162 12.53 -2.69 -0.20
CA LYS A 162 12.59 -1.21 -0.14
C LYS A 162 11.54 -0.58 -1.05
N GLN A 163 10.28 -0.98 -0.86
CA GLN A 163 9.14 -0.45 -1.60
C GLN A 163 9.02 1.07 -1.35
N TYR A 164 8.62 1.80 -2.38
CA TYR A 164 8.30 3.22 -2.25
C TYR A 164 7.20 3.60 -3.23
N HIS A 165 6.37 4.57 -2.88
CA HIS A 165 5.40 5.14 -3.83
C HIS A 165 6.05 6.27 -4.63
N CYS A 166 5.93 6.21 -5.95
CA CYS A 166 6.31 7.32 -6.83
C CYS A 166 5.06 8.08 -7.26
N ASP A 167 4.92 9.31 -6.77
CA ASP A 167 3.77 10.16 -7.07
C ASP A 167 3.65 10.44 -8.58
N GLY A 168 4.78 10.67 -9.26
CA GLY A 168 4.81 10.92 -10.71
C GLY A 168 4.36 9.72 -11.55
N CYS A 169 4.55 8.50 -11.06
CA CYS A 169 4.02 7.29 -11.73
C CYS A 169 2.66 6.84 -11.20
N GLY A 170 2.23 7.32 -10.03
CA GLY A 170 1.03 6.87 -9.34
C GLY A 170 1.07 5.40 -8.92
N ILE A 171 2.26 4.81 -8.74
CA ILE A 171 2.42 3.40 -8.34
C ILE A 171 3.61 3.18 -7.41
N CYS A 172 3.53 2.10 -6.63
CA CYS A 172 4.66 1.60 -5.87
C CYS A 172 5.72 0.96 -6.77
N ARG A 173 6.98 1.27 -6.46
CA ARG A 173 8.20 0.71 -7.03
C ARG A 173 8.98 -0.01 -5.93
N ILE A 174 10.06 -0.70 -6.31
CA ILE A 174 10.97 -1.40 -5.39
C ILE A 174 12.41 -0.89 -5.59
N GLY A 175 13.28 -1.17 -4.63
CA GLY A 175 14.71 -0.82 -4.70
C GLY A 175 15.10 0.46 -3.94
N GLY A 176 14.17 1.10 -3.24
CA GLY A 176 14.40 2.26 -2.38
C GLY A 176 14.31 3.58 -3.15
N CYS A 177 13.58 4.53 -2.58
CA CYS A 177 13.37 5.86 -3.15
C CYS A 177 14.68 6.54 -3.56
N ASP A 178 15.69 6.50 -2.70
CA ASP A 178 16.95 7.22 -2.90
C ASP A 178 17.79 6.72 -4.09
N ASN A 179 17.46 5.53 -4.62
CA ASN A 179 18.16 4.94 -5.75
C ASN A 179 17.54 5.31 -7.11
N PHE A 180 16.39 5.99 -7.12
CA PHE A 180 15.65 6.32 -8.34
C PHE A 180 15.23 7.79 -8.37
N PHE A 181 15.09 8.33 -9.57
CA PHE A 181 14.41 9.61 -9.80
C PHE A 181 13.30 9.42 -10.83
N HIS A 182 12.24 10.22 -10.70
CA HIS A 182 11.19 10.29 -11.71
C HIS A 182 11.54 11.37 -12.73
N CYS A 183 11.60 11.02 -14.01
CA CYS A 183 11.73 11.99 -15.09
C CYS A 183 10.34 12.39 -15.59
N ASN A 184 9.91 13.62 -15.31
CA ASN A 184 8.59 14.14 -15.71
C ASN A 184 8.40 14.15 -17.24
N LYS A 185 9.48 14.38 -18.01
CA LYS A 185 9.41 14.39 -19.48
C LYS A 185 9.23 12.99 -20.06
N CYS A 186 9.95 12.00 -19.55
CA CYS A 186 9.79 10.60 -19.95
C CYS A 186 8.56 9.94 -19.33
N ARG A 187 8.05 10.49 -18.22
CA ARG A 187 7.01 9.92 -17.35
C ARG A 187 7.39 8.53 -16.81
N CYS A 188 8.67 8.37 -16.43
CA CYS A 188 9.22 7.10 -15.96
C CYS A 188 10.24 7.29 -14.84
N CYS A 189 10.37 6.27 -13.97
CA CYS A 189 11.43 6.21 -12.97
C CYS A 189 12.69 5.56 -13.57
N TYR A 190 13.83 6.22 -13.37
CA TYR A 190 15.14 5.69 -13.73
C TYR A 190 16.04 5.62 -12.50
N SER A 191 17.10 4.80 -12.56
CA SER A 191 18.14 4.80 -11.53
C SER A 191 18.81 6.17 -11.44
N MET A 192 19.16 6.62 -10.24
CA MET A 192 19.92 7.86 -10.00
C MET A 192 21.22 7.96 -10.81
N LEU A 193 21.82 6.82 -11.19
CA LEU A 193 23.00 6.77 -12.06
C LEU A 193 22.76 7.39 -13.45
N LEU A 194 21.50 7.48 -13.88
CA LEU A 194 21.10 7.99 -15.18
C LEU A 194 20.51 9.40 -15.14
N LYS A 195 20.54 10.08 -13.98
CA LYS A 195 19.88 11.39 -13.78
C LYS A 195 20.24 12.41 -14.86
N ASN A 196 21.50 12.43 -15.27
CA ASN A 196 22.04 13.38 -16.25
C ASN A 196 22.44 12.75 -17.59
N SER A 197 22.19 11.46 -17.80
CA SER A 197 22.70 10.71 -18.97
C SER A 197 21.68 9.82 -19.66
N HIS A 198 20.45 9.70 -19.15
CA HIS A 198 19.42 8.94 -19.85
C HIS A 198 19.02 9.63 -21.17
N PRO A 199 18.78 8.86 -22.26
CA PRO A 199 18.22 9.38 -23.48
C PRO A 199 16.77 9.82 -23.21
N CYS A 200 16.59 11.09 -22.87
CA CYS A 200 15.33 11.65 -22.44
C CYS A 200 14.39 11.84 -23.63
N VAL A 201 13.61 10.80 -23.94
CA VAL A 201 12.56 10.82 -24.97
C VAL A 201 11.21 11.08 -24.31
N GLU A 202 10.47 12.04 -24.85
CA GLU A 202 9.14 12.39 -24.33
C GLU A 202 8.19 11.21 -24.50
N GLY A 203 7.49 10.85 -23.43
CA GLY A 203 6.54 9.73 -23.47
C GLY A 203 7.19 8.41 -23.91
N ALA A 204 8.46 8.18 -23.60
CA ALA A 204 9.19 6.95 -23.97
C ALA A 204 8.45 5.66 -23.61
N MET A 205 7.59 5.70 -22.60
CA MET A 205 6.74 4.58 -22.14
C MET A 205 5.28 4.66 -22.60
N HIS A 206 4.96 5.49 -23.60
CA HIS A 206 3.60 5.68 -24.14
C HIS A 206 3.54 5.42 -25.65
N HIS A 207 4.59 4.85 -26.21
CA HIS A 207 4.56 4.33 -27.57
C HIS A 207 4.09 2.88 -27.56
N ASP A 208 3.31 2.52 -28.57
CA ASP A 208 2.99 1.12 -28.83
C ASP A 208 4.31 0.38 -29.07
N CYS A 209 4.48 -0.76 -28.39
CA CYS A 209 5.62 -1.63 -28.62
C CYS A 209 5.65 -1.95 -30.12
N PRO A 210 6.72 -1.60 -30.87
CA PRO A 210 6.76 -1.81 -32.31
C PRO A 210 6.80 -3.29 -32.70
N VAL A 211 6.93 -4.19 -31.72
CA VAL A 211 6.97 -5.64 -31.90
C VAL A 211 5.59 -6.27 -31.72
N CYS A 212 4.84 -5.89 -30.67
CA CYS A 212 3.53 -6.47 -30.38
C CYS A 212 2.35 -5.51 -30.60
N CYS A 213 2.61 -4.25 -30.96
CA CYS A 213 1.62 -3.17 -31.10
C CYS A 213 0.78 -2.94 -29.82
N GLU A 214 1.25 -3.41 -28.67
CA GLU A 214 0.62 -3.18 -27.37
C GLU A 214 1.26 -1.96 -26.71
N VAL A 215 0.45 -1.15 -26.02
CA VAL A 215 0.96 -0.05 -25.18
C VAL A 215 1.90 -0.64 -24.15
N ILE A 216 3.13 -0.13 -24.07
CA ILE A 216 4.08 -0.48 -23.01
C ILE A 216 3.55 0.05 -21.65
N HIS A 217 2.73 -0.77 -20.98
CA HIS A 217 1.78 -0.37 -19.93
C HIS A 217 2.32 0.50 -18.78
N TYR A 218 1.61 1.61 -18.50
CA TYR A 218 0.95 1.87 -17.21
C TYR A 218 -0.44 2.49 -17.42
N ASN A 219 -1.46 1.86 -16.83
CA ASN A 219 -2.85 2.31 -16.77
C ASN A 219 -2.98 3.76 -16.25
N PHE A 220 -3.17 4.70 -17.17
CA PHE A 220 -4.02 5.88 -16.96
C PHE A 220 -5.42 5.53 -17.51
N PRO A 221 -6.52 6.07 -16.94
CA PRO A 221 -7.84 5.91 -17.52
C PRO A 221 -7.80 6.43 -18.96
N VAL A 222 -8.02 5.54 -19.93
CA VAL A 222 -8.30 5.96 -21.30
C VAL A 222 -9.64 6.67 -21.23
N ALA A 223 -9.60 8.00 -21.13
CA ALA A 223 -10.77 8.80 -21.44
C ALA A 223 -11.21 8.37 -22.85
N GLU A 224 -12.44 7.88 -22.91
CA GLU A 224 -13.15 7.37 -24.07
C GLU A 224 -12.71 8.10 -25.35
N ARG A 225 -11.98 7.40 -26.24
CA ARG A 225 -11.90 7.84 -27.63
C ARG A 225 -13.30 7.65 -28.21
N LYS A 226 -14.09 8.72 -28.18
CA LYS A 226 -15.29 8.85 -29.02
C LYS A 226 -14.83 8.61 -30.47
N ILE A 227 -15.35 7.53 -31.03
CA ILE A 227 -15.26 7.22 -32.45
C ILE A 227 -16.06 8.32 -33.17
N ASN A 228 -15.37 9.09 -34.01
CA ASN A 228 -15.95 9.76 -35.17
C ASN A 228 -15.23 9.22 -36.39
#